data_AF-A0A7J3G7I8-F1
#
_entry.id   AF-A0A7J3G7I8-F1
#
_cell.length_a   1.000
_cell.length_b   1.000
_cell.length_c   1.000
_cell.angle_alpha   90.00
_cell.angle_beta   90.00
_cell.angle_gamma   90.00
#
_symmetry.space_group_name_H-M   'P 1'
#
loop_
_entity.id
_entity.type
_entity.pdbx_description
1 polymer ?
#
loop_
_entity_poly.entity_id
_entity_poly.type
_entity_poly.pdbx_seq_one_letter_code
_entity_poly.pdbx_strand_id
1 'polypeptide(L)'
;ENPYKSMAATVIDYGSEEFTEGRPHPIIDPTLRNRRIITELNSPETCCIAWDLIIGYGAPDNIVFKIFDEIGEAVLKNRNKKMVVRVVGTAKDLQWEQTKILTNYGVIVPHSNALAAIFSAACALGDDSIVETLTHELIVGG
;
A
#
# COMPACT_ATOMS: atom_id res chain seq x y z
N GLU A 1 -12.42 18.63 0.46
CA GLU A 1 -12.71 17.23 0.84
C GLU A 1 -12.09 16.93 2.20
N ASN A 2 -12.54 15.90 2.93
CA ASN A 2 -11.96 15.53 4.22
C ASN A 2 -10.98 14.36 4.02
N PRO A 3 -9.66 14.57 4.08
CA PRO A 3 -8.69 13.53 3.75
C PRO A 3 -8.55 12.47 4.86
N TYR A 4 -9.18 12.70 6.02
CA TYR A 4 -9.35 11.73 7.09
C TYR A 4 -10.50 10.74 6.86
N LYS A 5 -11.29 10.90 5.78
CA LYS A 5 -12.39 10.00 5.41
C LYS A 5 -12.26 9.52 3.96
N SER A 6 -12.56 8.25 3.73
CA SER A 6 -12.61 7.69 2.37
C SER A 6 -14.00 7.94 1.79
N MET A 7 -14.06 8.24 0.50
CA MET A 7 -15.28 8.26 -0.31
C MET A 7 -15.00 7.48 -1.59
N ALA A 8 -15.65 6.32 -1.76
CA ALA A 8 -15.38 5.39 -2.86
C ALA A 8 -13.87 5.08 -2.99
N ALA A 9 -13.33 5.10 -4.21
CA ALA A 9 -11.89 5.01 -4.43
C ALA A 9 -11.21 6.31 -3.98
N THR A 10 -10.41 6.24 -2.92
CA THR A 10 -9.70 7.39 -2.35
C THR A 10 -8.19 7.17 -2.41
N VAL A 11 -7.46 8.19 -2.86
CA VAL A 11 -5.99 8.22 -2.86
C VAL A 11 -5.54 9.33 -1.92
N ILE A 12 -4.60 9.03 -1.03
CA ILE A 12 -4.12 9.96 0.00
C ILE A 12 -2.60 10.08 -0.13
N ASP A 13 -2.12 11.31 -0.29
CA ASP A 13 -0.70 11.61 -0.18
C ASP A 13 -0.35 12.03 1.25
N TYR A 14 0.15 11.07 2.03
CA TYR A 14 0.61 11.31 3.40
C TYR A 14 1.90 12.13 3.49
N GLY A 15 2.61 12.36 2.37
CA GLY A 15 3.78 13.24 2.32
C GLY A 15 3.42 14.73 2.24
N SER A 16 2.15 15.07 2.03
CA SER A 16 1.70 16.45 1.96
C SER A 16 1.83 17.19 3.30
N GLU A 17 1.83 18.52 3.24
CA GLU A 17 1.99 19.41 4.40
C GLU A 17 0.96 19.12 5.50
N GLU A 18 -0.29 18.84 5.13
CA GLU A 18 -1.39 18.53 6.05
C GLU A 18 -1.08 17.35 6.99
N PHE A 19 -0.28 16.38 6.54
CA PHE A 19 0.07 15.20 7.33
C PHE A 19 1.46 15.29 7.98
N THR A 20 2.27 16.28 7.59
CA THR A 20 3.67 16.41 8.00
C THR A 20 3.93 17.66 8.86
N GLU A 21 2.98 18.58 8.98
CA GLU A 21 3.10 19.73 9.87
C GLU A 21 3.27 19.28 11.34
N GLY A 22 4.43 19.60 11.92
CA GLY A 22 4.78 19.20 13.29
C GLY A 22 4.99 17.70 13.51
N ARG A 23 5.17 16.90 12.43
CA ARG A 23 5.32 15.45 12.49
C ARG A 23 6.42 14.94 11.55
N PRO A 24 7.07 13.80 11.85
CA PRO A 24 7.98 13.17 10.90
C PRO A 24 7.25 12.77 9.61
N HIS A 25 7.95 12.83 8.48
CA HIS A 25 7.44 12.33 7.21
C HIS A 25 7.05 10.84 7.31
N PRO A 26 6.01 10.34 6.61
CA PRO A 26 5.54 8.95 6.73
C PRO A 26 6.56 7.87 6.38
N ILE A 27 7.61 8.22 5.64
CA ILE A 27 8.75 7.33 5.36
C ILE A 27 9.55 7.05 6.65
N ILE A 28 9.58 8.03 7.57
CA ILE A 28 10.24 7.94 8.88
C ILE A 28 9.27 7.36 9.92
N ASP A 29 8.04 7.88 9.97
CA ASP A 29 7.05 7.44 10.93
C ASP A 29 5.70 7.06 10.27
N PRO A 30 5.42 5.76 10.09
CA PRO A 30 4.27 5.29 9.33
C PRO A 30 2.95 5.29 10.13
N THR A 31 2.95 5.71 11.40
CA THR A 31 1.83 5.51 12.34
C THR A 31 0.49 6.05 11.82
N LEU A 32 0.45 7.23 11.19
CA LEU A 32 -0.81 7.78 10.66
C LEU A 32 -1.40 6.93 9.53
N ARG A 33 -0.57 6.54 8.57
CA ARG A 33 -0.97 5.65 7.47
C ARG A 33 -1.39 4.28 8.01
N ASN A 34 -0.62 3.71 8.93
CA ASN A 34 -0.92 2.40 9.51
C ASN A 34 -2.25 2.38 10.25
N ARG A 35 -2.56 3.44 11.03
CA ARG A 35 -3.88 3.60 11.66
C ARG A 35 -5.01 3.63 10.62
N ARG A 36 -4.83 4.38 9.52
CA ARG A 36 -5.83 4.41 8.45
C ARG A 36 -5.99 3.05 7.80
N ILE A 37 -4.90 2.33 7.50
CA ILE A 37 -4.96 0.96 6.98
C ILE A 37 -5.79 0.07 7.90
N ILE A 38 -5.58 0.11 9.21
CA ILE A 38 -6.37 -0.68 10.18
C ILE A 38 -7.85 -0.27 10.15
N THR A 39 -8.17 1.02 10.08
CA THR A 39 -9.55 1.50 9.95
C THR A 39 -10.22 0.96 8.69
N GLU A 40 -9.56 1.05 7.55
CA GLU A 40 -10.07 0.56 6.26
C GLU A 40 -10.18 -0.98 6.24
N LEU A 41 -9.23 -1.68 6.85
CA LEU A 41 -9.30 -3.13 7.03
C LEU A 41 -10.49 -3.57 7.88
N ASN A 42 -11.05 -2.72 8.74
CA ASN A 42 -12.24 -3.03 9.52
C ASN A 42 -13.56 -2.53 8.88
N SER A 43 -13.48 -1.71 7.82
CA SER A 43 -14.67 -1.19 7.14
C SER A 43 -15.27 -2.20 6.16
N PRO A 44 -16.58 -2.52 6.21
CA PRO A 44 -17.18 -3.44 5.24
C PRO A 44 -17.18 -2.90 3.80
N GLU A 45 -17.00 -1.59 3.60
CA GLU A 45 -16.98 -0.94 2.29
C GLU A 45 -15.62 -1.09 1.57
N THR A 46 -14.57 -1.46 2.29
CA THR A 46 -13.22 -1.56 1.73
C THR A 46 -12.96 -2.97 1.21
N CYS A 47 -12.77 -3.12 -0.10
CA CYS A 47 -12.40 -4.40 -0.73
C CYS A 47 -10.88 -4.55 -0.97
N CYS A 48 -10.18 -3.43 -1.19
CA CYS A 48 -8.76 -3.40 -1.52
C CYS A 48 -8.08 -2.18 -0.88
N ILE A 49 -6.84 -2.35 -0.42
CA ILE A 49 -5.97 -1.27 0.06
C ILE A 49 -4.64 -1.38 -0.68
N ALA A 50 -4.20 -0.27 -1.26
CA ALA A 50 -2.92 -0.17 -1.93
C ALA A 50 -2.06 0.96 -1.35
N TRP A 51 -0.74 0.76 -1.27
CA TRP A 51 0.19 1.84 -0.93
C TRP A 51 1.63 1.58 -1.43
N ASP A 52 2.43 2.64 -1.44
CA ASP A 52 3.87 2.57 -1.67
C ASP A 52 4.64 2.36 -0.35
N LEU A 53 5.35 1.24 -0.25
CA LEU A 53 6.31 0.95 0.80
C LEU A 53 7.68 1.47 0.36
N ILE A 54 7.99 2.70 0.76
CA ILE A 54 9.27 3.35 0.48
C ILE A 54 10.32 2.86 1.49
N ILE A 55 11.44 2.38 0.96
CA ILE A 55 12.62 1.95 1.72
C ILE A 55 13.86 2.71 1.25
N GLY A 56 15.02 2.38 1.79
CA GLY A 56 16.30 3.00 1.44
C GLY A 56 16.63 4.21 2.31
N TYR A 57 17.39 5.14 1.76
CA TYR A 57 17.90 6.29 2.51
C TYR A 57 16.76 7.14 3.10
N GLY A 58 16.87 7.47 4.38
CA GLY A 58 15.86 8.25 5.11
C GLY A 58 14.73 7.42 5.73
N ALA A 59 14.54 6.16 5.31
CA ALA A 59 13.65 5.24 5.99
C ALA A 59 14.38 4.54 7.15
N PRO A 60 13.72 4.28 8.30
CA PRO A 60 14.30 3.50 9.38
C PRO A 60 14.76 2.11 8.91
N ASP A 61 15.86 1.62 9.48
CA ASP A 61 16.45 0.32 9.14
C ASP A 61 15.48 -0.85 9.29
N ASN A 62 14.48 -0.73 10.18
CA ASN A 62 13.46 -1.74 10.46
C ASN A 62 12.06 -1.34 9.98
N ILE A 63 11.93 -0.38 9.06
CA ILE A 63 10.62 0.18 8.66
C ILE A 63 9.61 -0.89 8.21
N VAL A 64 10.09 -1.93 7.52
CA VAL A 64 9.22 -3.02 7.03
C VAL A 64 8.65 -3.80 8.21
N PHE A 65 9.50 -4.21 9.17
CA PHE A 65 9.04 -4.88 10.38
C PHE A 65 8.13 -3.97 11.20
N LYS A 66 8.50 -2.70 11.44
CA LYS A 66 7.67 -1.73 12.19
C LYS A 66 6.26 -1.64 11.62
N ILE A 67 6.12 -1.57 10.29
CA ILE A 67 4.80 -1.51 9.65
C ILE A 67 3.99 -2.78 9.94
N PHE A 68 4.57 -3.96 9.71
CA PHE A 68 3.84 -5.22 9.85
C PHE A 68 3.65 -5.67 11.30
N ASP A 69 4.46 -5.18 12.24
CA ASP A 69 4.20 -5.28 13.68
C ASP A 69 2.93 -4.50 14.06
N GLU A 70 2.71 -3.33 13.45
CA GLU A 70 1.53 -2.49 13.72
C GLU A 70 0.26 -2.99 13.01
N ILE A 71 0.34 -3.38 11.73
CA ILE A 71 -0.85 -3.71 10.92
C ILE A 71 -1.08 -5.21 10.74
N GLY A 72 -0.10 -6.05 11.05
CA GLY A 72 -0.07 -7.45 10.65
C GLY A 72 -1.26 -8.26 11.14
N GLU A 73 -1.65 -8.08 12.42
CA GLU A 73 -2.82 -8.77 12.98
C GLU A 73 -4.11 -8.41 12.23
N ALA A 74 -4.30 -7.12 11.91
CA ALA A 74 -5.48 -6.66 11.17
C ALA A 74 -5.50 -7.23 9.75
N VAL A 75 -4.34 -7.32 9.08
CA VAL A 75 -4.22 -7.92 7.75
C VAL A 75 -4.58 -9.41 7.80
N LEU A 76 -4.06 -10.15 8.78
CA LEU A 76 -4.32 -11.58 8.94
C LEU A 76 -5.78 -11.89 9.26
N LYS A 77 -6.47 -11.02 10.02
CA LYS A 77 -7.91 -11.16 10.31
C LYS A 77 -8.80 -10.86 9.11
N ASN A 78 -8.33 -10.03 8.18
CA ASN A 78 -9.10 -9.54 7.04
C ASN A 78 -8.57 -10.07 5.69
N ARG A 79 -8.15 -11.34 5.64
CA ARG A 79 -7.58 -11.98 4.44
C ARG A 79 -8.51 -12.02 3.21
N ASN A 80 -9.80 -11.77 3.39
CA ASN A 80 -10.76 -11.61 2.30
C ASN A 80 -10.57 -10.29 1.53
N LYS A 81 -9.93 -9.28 2.13
CA LYS A 81 -9.57 -8.01 1.48
C LYS A 81 -8.21 -8.11 0.80
N LYS A 82 -8.03 -7.38 -0.29
CA LYS A 82 -6.76 -7.37 -1.04
C LYS A 82 -5.82 -6.31 -0.49
N MET A 83 -4.60 -6.72 -0.18
CA MET A 83 -3.51 -5.82 0.19
C MET A 83 -2.49 -5.77 -0.94
N VAL A 84 -2.26 -4.58 -1.50
CA VAL A 84 -1.38 -4.37 -2.63
C VAL A 84 -0.27 -3.41 -2.21
N VAL A 85 0.98 -3.85 -2.22
CA VAL A 85 2.10 -3.02 -1.73
C VAL A 85 3.15 -2.91 -2.80
N ARG A 86 3.31 -1.71 -3.33
CA ARG A 86 4.42 -1.41 -4.22
C ARG A 86 5.65 -1.09 -3.38
N VAL A 87 6.68 -1.94 -3.43
CA VAL A 87 7.97 -1.63 -2.81
C VAL A 87 8.70 -0.62 -3.69
N VAL A 88 9.07 0.53 -3.11
CA VAL A 88 9.84 1.59 -3.76
C VAL A 88 11.22 1.63 -3.12
N GLY A 89 12.20 1.12 -3.84
CA GLY A 89 13.59 0.95 -3.40
C GLY A 89 14.30 -0.09 -4.26
N THR A 90 15.47 -0.53 -3.82
CA THR A 90 16.36 -1.40 -4.58
C THR A 90 16.88 -2.56 -3.73
N ALA A 91 17.38 -3.61 -4.39
CA ALA A 91 18.03 -4.74 -3.72
C ALA A 91 19.30 -4.38 -2.92
N LYS A 92 19.80 -3.15 -3.04
CA LYS A 92 20.95 -2.64 -2.29
C LYS A 92 20.56 -1.94 -1.00
N ASP A 93 19.28 -1.64 -0.81
CA ASP A 93 18.78 -0.97 0.38
C ASP A 93 18.75 -1.96 1.56
N LEU A 94 19.12 -1.47 2.74
CA LEU A 94 19.26 -2.27 3.96
C LEU A 94 17.98 -3.07 4.30
N GLN A 95 16.82 -2.50 3.99
CA GLN A 95 15.52 -3.08 4.33
C GLN A 95 15.01 -4.06 3.27
N TRP A 96 15.69 -4.22 2.13
CA TRP A 96 15.19 -5.03 1.00
C TRP A 96 14.86 -6.46 1.41
N GLU A 97 15.75 -7.10 2.16
CA GLU A 97 15.57 -8.48 2.62
C GLU A 97 14.34 -8.64 3.54
N GLN A 98 13.95 -7.59 4.24
CA GLN A 98 12.77 -7.59 5.12
C GLN A 98 11.47 -7.62 4.31
N THR A 99 11.48 -7.14 3.06
CA THR A 99 10.28 -7.11 2.21
C THR A 99 9.74 -8.51 1.89
N LYS A 100 10.54 -9.56 2.11
CA LYS A 100 10.11 -10.95 1.98
C LYS A 100 8.96 -11.31 2.91
N ILE A 101 8.84 -10.65 4.08
CA ILE A 101 7.76 -10.94 5.03
C ILE A 101 6.36 -10.62 4.48
N LEU A 102 6.25 -9.74 3.47
CA LEU A 102 4.96 -9.36 2.87
C LEU A 102 4.18 -10.60 2.40
N THR A 103 4.89 -11.62 1.91
CA THR A 103 4.29 -12.88 1.47
C THR A 103 3.57 -13.64 2.58
N ASN A 104 4.05 -13.56 3.83
CA ASN A 104 3.41 -14.18 5.00
C ASN A 104 2.02 -13.59 5.28
N TYR A 105 1.83 -12.33 4.91
CA TYR A 105 0.58 -11.59 5.06
C TYR A 105 -0.34 -11.71 3.84
N GLY A 106 0.05 -12.45 2.80
CA GLY A 106 -0.73 -12.57 1.57
C GLY A 106 -0.79 -11.27 0.76
N VAL A 107 0.20 -10.38 0.96
CA VAL A 107 0.30 -9.11 0.25
C VAL A 107 0.73 -9.35 -1.20
N ILE A 108 0.06 -8.67 -2.12
CA ILE A 108 0.39 -8.65 -3.55
C ILE A 108 1.43 -7.56 -3.77
N VAL A 109 2.59 -7.91 -4.34
CA VAL A 109 3.73 -7.00 -4.48
C VAL A 109 3.98 -6.70 -5.97
N PRO A 110 3.30 -5.70 -6.56
CA PRO A 110 3.47 -5.35 -7.97
C PRO A 110 4.83 -4.68 -8.27
N HIS A 111 5.26 -4.84 -9.52
CA HIS A 111 6.52 -4.30 -10.04
C HIS A 111 6.45 -2.83 -10.49
N SER A 112 5.27 -2.21 -10.44
CA SER A 112 5.08 -0.78 -10.71
C SER A 112 3.84 -0.24 -9.97
N ASN A 113 3.76 1.09 -9.81
CA ASN A 113 2.56 1.75 -9.31
C ASN A 113 1.37 1.60 -10.28
N ALA A 114 1.62 1.59 -11.60
CA ALA A 114 0.61 1.34 -12.62
C ALA A 114 -0.04 -0.04 -12.44
N LEU A 115 0.76 -1.09 -12.24
CA LEU A 115 0.23 -2.43 -11.95
C LEU A 115 -0.52 -2.47 -10.61
N ALA A 116 -0.05 -1.74 -9.59
CA ALA A 116 -0.78 -1.63 -8.33
C ALA A 116 -2.16 -1.00 -8.53
N ALA A 117 -2.24 0.11 -9.26
CA ALA A 117 -3.48 0.83 -9.54
C ALA A 117 -4.45 -0.02 -10.39
N ILE A 118 -3.97 -0.65 -11.46
CA ILE A 118 -4.77 -1.53 -12.32
C ILE A 118 -5.35 -2.69 -11.50
N PHE A 119 -4.52 -3.35 -10.69
CA PHE A 119 -4.99 -4.44 -9.84
C PHE A 119 -6.02 -3.98 -8.82
N SER A 120 -5.81 -2.83 -8.18
CA SER A 120 -6.79 -2.26 -7.25
C SER A 120 -8.11 -1.88 -7.91
N ALA A 121 -8.06 -1.36 -9.14
CA ALA A 121 -9.26 -1.05 -9.92
C ALA A 121 -10.05 -2.33 -10.27
N ALA A 122 -9.37 -3.38 -10.73
CA ALA A 122 -9.99 -4.68 -10.99
C ALA A 122 -10.68 -5.24 -9.74
N CYS A 123 -10.03 -5.15 -8.57
CA CYS A 123 -10.63 -5.56 -7.30
C CYS A 123 -11.89 -4.76 -6.94
N ALA A 124 -11.86 -3.44 -7.15
CA ALA A 124 -12.99 -2.56 -6.83
C ALA A 124 -14.18 -2.78 -7.77
N LEU A 125 -13.92 -3.09 -9.04
CA LEU A 125 -14.95 -3.32 -10.05
C LEU A 125 -15.43 -4.78 -10.09
N GLY A 126 -14.69 -5.71 -9.48
CA GLY A 126 -14.98 -7.14 -9.57
C GLY A 126 -14.80 -7.69 -10.98
N ASP A 127 -13.87 -7.10 -11.75
CA ASP A 127 -13.63 -7.41 -13.15
C ASP A 127 -12.12 -7.60 -13.41
N ASP A 128 -11.72 -8.87 -13.50
CA ASP A 128 -10.32 -9.26 -13.73
C ASP A 128 -9.85 -8.96 -15.17
N SER A 129 -10.76 -8.78 -16.13
CA SER A 129 -10.41 -8.50 -17.54
C SER A 129 -9.72 -7.15 -17.72
N ILE A 130 -9.95 -6.23 -16.78
CA ILE A 130 -9.31 -4.92 -16.71
C ILE A 130 -7.78 -5.06 -16.55
N VAL A 131 -7.33 -6.09 -15.83
CA VAL A 131 -5.89 -6.31 -15.64
C VAL A 131 -5.23 -6.60 -16.97
N GLU A 132 -5.77 -7.51 -17.77
CA GLU A 132 -5.24 -7.87 -19.08
C GLU A 132 -5.31 -6.67 -20.04
N THR A 133 -6.48 -6.04 -20.13
CA THR A 133 -6.74 -4.91 -21.03
C THR A 133 -5.79 -3.74 -20.76
N LEU A 134 -5.76 -3.24 -19.53
CA LEU A 134 -4.96 -2.05 -19.19
C LEU A 134 -3.45 -2.35 -19.16
N THR A 135 -3.04 -3.57 -18.80
CA THR A 135 -1.62 -3.93 -18.86
C THR A 135 -1.14 -3.97 -20.31
N HIS A 136 -1.95 -4.49 -21.24
CA HIS A 136 -1.61 -4.48 -22.65
C HIS A 136 -1.52 -3.05 -23.20
N GLU A 137 -2.58 -2.25 -23.01
CA GLU A 137 -2.66 -0.90 -23.55
C GLU A 137 -1.61 0.06 -22.98
N LEU A 138 -1.39 0.03 -21.66
CA LEU A 138 -0.61 1.06 -20.96
C LEU A 138 0.83 0.66 -20.66
N ILE A 139 1.16 -0.64 -20.68
CA ILE A 139 2.48 -1.13 -20.24
C ILE A 139 3.21 -1.86 -21.36
N VAL A 140 2.56 -2.80 -22.06
CA VAL A 140 3.19 -3.57 -23.14
C VAL A 140 3.27 -2.74 -24.43
N GLY A 141 2.34 -1.79 -24.60
CA GLY A 141 2.17 -0.98 -25.80
C GLY A 141 1.16 -1.64 -26.73
N GLY A 142 0.06 -0.95 -26.99
CA GLY A 142 -0.93 -1.34 -27.99
C GLY A 142 -0.41 -1.28 -29.42
#